data_AF-A0A914XP48-F1
#
_entry.id   AF-A0A914XP48-F1
#
_cell.length_a   1.000
_cell.length_b   1.000
_cell.length_c   1.000
_cell.angle_alpha   90.00
_cell.angle_beta   90.00
_cell.angle_gamma   90.00
#
_symmetry.space_group_name_H-M   'P 1'
#
loop_
_entity.id
_entity.type
_entity.pdbx_description
1 polymer ?
#
loop_
_entity_poly.entity_id
_entity_poly.type
_entity_poly.pdbx_seq_one_letter_code
_entity_poly.pdbx_strand_id
1 'polypeptide(L)'
;MTSTGGQSDYGCSVNDLRNLMGYRSTKGKTKIQSDYGGTEGLCQRLKTDSVSGIPNTTEELERRRAYFGVNEIPPHTPKGFCQLVKEALKDVTLITLLVAATISLALSFYKPPDDGTGSVGSDDDKHDAGWVECFAILISVVLYVLVTALSDYTKERQFRGLQSKIEMEHKFSVIRGGTQIQVAVSELVVGDIVEIKN
;
A
#
# COMPACT_ATOMS: atom_id res chain seq x y z
N MET A 1 24.25 24.85 -23.49
CA MET A 1 22.93 25.46 -23.22
C MET A 1 22.74 25.48 -21.72
N THR A 2 22.79 26.67 -21.14
CA THR A 2 22.83 26.95 -19.71
C THR A 2 21.46 26.76 -19.07
N SER A 3 21.31 25.74 -18.22
CA SER A 3 20.10 25.57 -17.40
C SER A 3 20.17 26.55 -16.24
N THR A 4 19.41 27.63 -16.34
CA THR A 4 19.16 28.62 -15.29
C THR A 4 18.72 27.93 -14.00
N GLY A 5 19.53 28.07 -12.95
CA GLY A 5 19.14 27.74 -11.59
C GLY A 5 17.96 28.60 -11.19
N GLY A 6 16.78 28.00 -11.10
CA GLY A 6 15.62 28.67 -10.53
C GLY A 6 15.94 29.05 -9.09
N GLN A 7 15.80 30.34 -8.77
CA GLN A 7 15.74 30.78 -7.38
C GLN A 7 14.67 29.95 -6.67
N SER A 8 15.07 29.17 -5.67
CA SER A 8 14.12 28.48 -4.82
C SER A 8 13.24 29.53 -4.14
N ASP A 9 11.93 29.46 -4.36
CA ASP A 9 10.98 30.41 -3.78
C ASP A 9 10.97 30.36 -2.23
N TYR A 10 11.59 29.34 -1.66
CA TYR A 10 11.80 29.15 -0.23
C TYR A 10 13.30 29.05 0.09
N GLY A 11 13.67 29.41 1.32
CA GLY A 11 15.04 29.32 1.84
C GLY A 11 15.44 27.92 2.34
N CYS A 12 14.64 26.90 1.98
CA CYS A 12 14.84 25.49 2.30
C CYS A 12 14.25 24.60 1.21
N SER A 13 14.84 23.42 1.03
CA SER A 13 14.37 22.40 0.09
C SER A 13 13.68 21.23 0.81
N VAL A 14 12.92 20.43 0.06
CA VAL A 14 12.33 19.18 0.57
C VAL A 14 13.40 18.24 1.13
N ASN A 15 14.58 18.20 0.53
CA ASN A 15 15.68 17.36 0.98
C ASN A 15 16.23 17.83 2.34
N ASP A 16 16.32 19.14 2.56
CA ASP A 16 16.78 19.70 3.84
C ASP A 16 15.80 19.36 4.97
N LEU A 17 14.50 19.48 4.69
CA LEU A 17 13.43 19.11 5.63
C LEU A 17 13.42 17.60 5.89
N ARG A 18 13.63 16.77 4.88
CA ARG A 18 13.73 15.31 5.04
C ARG A 18 14.94 14.93 5.90
N ASN A 19 16.09 15.57 5.68
CA ASN A 19 17.27 15.36 6.51
C ASN A 19 17.02 15.77 7.96
N LEU A 20 16.30 16.87 8.16
CA LEU A 20 15.91 17.33 9.50
C LEU A 20 15.04 16.30 10.23
N MET A 21 14.10 15.67 9.52
CA MET A 21 13.24 14.60 10.07
C MET A 21 14.00 13.35 10.54
N GLY A 22 15.25 13.17 10.08
CA GLY A 22 16.13 12.10 10.58
C GLY A 22 16.59 12.30 12.03
N TYR A 23 16.53 13.53 12.55
CA TYR A 23 16.94 13.86 13.90
C TYR A 23 15.73 13.96 14.84
N ARG A 24 15.77 13.24 15.95
CA ARG A 24 14.68 13.22 16.96
C ARG A 24 15.07 13.91 18.25
N SER A 25 14.08 14.43 18.96
CA SER A 25 14.21 15.03 20.31
C SER A 25 15.29 16.13 20.34
N THR A 26 16.17 16.12 21.35
CA THR A 26 17.23 17.10 21.57
C THR A 26 18.15 17.28 20.36
N LYS A 27 18.48 16.19 19.64
CA LYS A 27 19.29 16.25 18.42
C LYS A 27 18.62 17.07 17.31
N GLY A 28 17.30 16.93 17.16
CA GLY A 28 16.51 17.73 16.22
C GLY A 28 16.56 19.22 16.59
N LYS A 29 16.34 19.55 17.87
CA LYS A 29 16.40 20.94 18.36
C LYS A 29 17.78 21.57 18.11
N THR A 30 18.86 20.86 18.39
CA THR A 30 20.22 21.34 18.12
C THR A 30 20.47 21.55 16.63
N LYS A 31 19.95 20.66 15.77
CA LYS A 31 20.06 20.79 14.31
C LYS A 31 19.30 22.01 13.79
N ILE A 32 18.09 22.25 14.31
CA ILE A 32 17.31 23.46 14.00
C ILE A 32 18.08 24.72 14.40
N GLN A 33 18.65 24.73 15.61
CA GLN A 33 19.40 25.87 16.10
C GLN A 33 20.65 26.16 15.26
N SER A 34 21.40 25.12 14.89
CA SER A 34 22.65 25.23 14.14
C SER A 34 22.43 25.64 12.68
N ASP A 35 21.51 24.98 11.98
CA ASP A 35 21.38 25.13 10.53
C ASP A 35 20.43 26.27 10.15
N TYR A 36 19.46 26.58 11.02
CA TYR A 36 18.40 27.54 10.74
C TYR A 36 18.36 28.72 11.72
N GLY A 37 19.23 28.76 12.73
CA GLY A 37 19.24 29.82 13.73
C GLY A 37 18.11 29.72 14.76
N GLY A 38 17.40 28.59 14.81
CA GLY A 38 16.26 28.35 15.69
C GLY A 38 14.94 28.21 14.91
N THR A 39 13.83 28.17 15.65
CA THR A 39 12.50 28.00 15.07
C THR A 39 12.08 29.21 14.23
N GLU A 40 12.43 30.42 14.65
CA GLU A 40 12.12 31.65 13.90
C GLU A 40 12.83 31.70 12.55
N GLY A 41 14.12 31.33 12.48
CA GLY A 41 14.84 31.31 11.22
C GLY A 41 14.38 30.19 10.27
N LEU A 42 13.87 29.08 10.81
CA LEU A 42 13.18 28.07 10.00
C LEU A 42 11.85 28.62 9.44
N CYS A 43 11.05 29.29 10.26
CA CYS A 43 9.81 29.96 9.82
C CYS A 43 10.09 31.01 8.73
N GLN A 44 11.14 31.83 8.90
CA GLN A 44 11.55 32.83 7.92
C GLN A 44 11.92 32.20 6.56
N ARG A 45 12.66 31.09 6.57
CA ARG A 45 13.01 30.34 5.35
C ARG A 45 11.82 29.66 4.69
N LEU A 46 10.83 29.25 5.48
CA LEU A 46 9.55 28.71 5.01
C LEU A 46 8.55 29.79 4.60
N LYS A 47 8.90 31.08 4.74
CA LYS A 47 7.99 32.22 4.54
C LYS A 47 6.69 32.03 5.33
N THR A 48 6.81 31.55 6.56
CA THR A 48 5.70 31.32 7.50
C THR A 48 5.88 32.28 8.67
N ASP A 49 4.79 32.91 9.11
CA ASP A 49 4.80 33.68 10.34
C ASP A 49 4.52 32.76 11.55
N SER A 50 5.26 32.94 12.65
CA SER A 50 5.13 32.05 13.82
C SER A 50 3.81 32.23 14.57
N VAL A 51 3.13 33.36 14.40
CA VAL A 51 1.89 33.71 15.13
C VAL A 51 0.67 33.57 14.23
N SER A 52 0.73 34.14 13.02
CA SER A 52 -0.36 34.18 12.06
C SER A 52 -0.33 33.04 11.05
N GLY A 53 0.74 32.24 11.03
CA GLY A 53 0.88 31.10 10.13
C GLY A 53 1.05 31.50 8.67
N ILE A 54 0.55 30.66 7.76
CA ILE A 54 0.59 30.92 6.32
C ILE A 54 -0.69 31.61 5.84
N PRO A 55 -0.67 32.38 4.74
CA PRO A 55 -1.89 32.90 4.12
C PRO A 55 -2.85 31.78 3.75
N ASN A 56 -4.15 31.96 4.03
CA ASN A 56 -5.20 30.99 3.66
C ASN A 56 -5.75 31.24 2.24
N THR A 57 -4.87 31.53 1.28
CA THR A 57 -5.25 31.73 -0.12
C THR A 57 -4.96 30.46 -0.93
N THR A 58 -5.86 30.09 -1.83
CA THR A 58 -5.70 28.90 -2.68
C THR A 58 -4.40 28.93 -3.46
N GLU A 59 -4.02 30.10 -4.00
CA GLU A 59 -2.78 30.30 -4.75
C GLU A 59 -1.52 29.98 -3.91
N GLU A 60 -1.48 30.38 -2.63
CA GLU A 60 -0.34 30.10 -1.76
C GLU A 60 -0.25 28.60 -1.41
N LEU A 61 -1.40 27.98 -1.14
CA LEU A 61 -1.47 26.55 -0.83
C LEU A 61 -1.06 25.70 -2.05
N GLU A 62 -1.52 26.05 -3.25
CA GLU A 62 -1.14 25.37 -4.49
C GLU A 62 0.35 25.57 -4.80
N ARG A 63 0.89 26.78 -4.60
CA ARG A 63 2.32 27.05 -4.77
C ARG A 63 3.18 26.19 -3.84
N ARG A 64 2.79 26.05 -2.57
CA ARG A 64 3.47 25.17 -1.60
C ARG A 64 3.37 23.71 -1.99
N ARG A 65 2.20 23.25 -2.43
CA ARG A 65 2.01 21.87 -2.92
C ARG A 65 2.85 21.58 -4.16
N ALA A 66 2.98 22.53 -5.06
CA ALA A 66 3.81 22.40 -6.26
C ALA A 66 5.31 22.30 -5.93
N TYR A 67 5.79 23.05 -4.92
CA TYR A 67 7.21 23.05 -4.55
C TYR A 67 7.58 21.92 -3.57
N PHE A 68 6.80 21.71 -2.51
CA PHE A 68 7.11 20.75 -1.45
C PHE A 68 6.47 19.37 -1.64
N GLY A 69 5.44 19.28 -2.48
CA GLY A 69 4.61 18.10 -2.65
C GLY A 69 3.32 18.15 -1.84
N VAL A 70 2.44 17.19 -2.11
CA VAL A 70 1.16 17.00 -1.40
C VAL A 70 1.33 16.08 -0.20
N ASN A 71 0.56 16.31 0.86
CA ASN A 71 0.56 15.44 2.05
C ASN A 71 -0.38 14.24 1.88
N GLU A 72 -0.14 13.45 0.84
CA GLU A 72 -0.92 12.26 0.53
C GLU A 72 -0.02 11.02 0.62
N ILE A 73 -0.46 10.02 1.37
CA ILE A 73 0.23 8.72 1.41
C ILE A 73 -0.10 8.03 0.09
N PRO A 74 0.89 7.71 -0.76
CA PRO A 74 0.61 7.11 -2.06
C PRO A 74 -0.25 5.85 -1.87
N PRO A 75 -1.43 5.76 -2.51
CA PRO A 75 -2.26 4.58 -2.38
C PRO A 75 -1.49 3.38 -2.93
N HIS A 76 -1.47 2.29 -2.18
CA HIS A 76 -0.92 1.04 -2.68
C HIS A 76 -1.69 0.65 -3.94
N THR A 77 -0.98 0.40 -5.06
CA THR A 77 -1.62 -0.01 -6.31
C THR A 77 -2.45 -1.27 -6.03
N PRO A 78 -3.77 -1.25 -6.29
CA PRO A 78 -4.61 -2.38 -5.96
C PRO A 78 -4.18 -3.58 -6.80
N LYS A 79 -4.00 -4.74 -6.16
CA LYS A 79 -3.79 -5.97 -6.92
C LYS A 79 -5.11 -6.29 -7.62
N GLY A 80 -5.06 -6.46 -8.95
CA GLY A 80 -6.23 -6.90 -9.70
C GLY A 80 -6.64 -8.31 -9.29
N PHE A 81 -7.92 -8.68 -9.47
CA PHE A 81 -8.42 -10.02 -9.17
C PHE A 81 -7.58 -11.13 -9.83
N CYS A 82 -7.18 -10.95 -11.10
CA CYS A 82 -6.33 -11.91 -11.81
C CYS A 82 -4.93 -12.03 -11.19
N GLN A 83 -4.38 -10.94 -10.64
CA GLN A 83 -3.09 -10.95 -9.96
C GLN A 83 -3.17 -11.64 -8.60
N LEU A 84 -4.26 -11.42 -7.86
CA LEU A 84 -4.55 -12.13 -6.60
C LEU A 84 -4.75 -13.63 -6.85
N VAL A 85 -5.47 -14.01 -7.91
CA VAL A 85 -5.61 -15.42 -8.32
C VAL A 85 -4.26 -16.03 -8.68
N LYS A 86 -3.43 -15.33 -9.46
CA LYS A 86 -2.07 -15.79 -9.81
C LYS A 86 -1.18 -15.95 -8.58
N GLU A 87 -1.36 -15.13 -7.56
CA GLU A 87 -0.58 -15.20 -6.32
C GLU A 87 -1.07 -16.31 -5.39
N ALA A 88 -2.38 -16.52 -5.29
CA ALA A 88 -2.97 -17.67 -4.59
C ALA A 88 -2.58 -19.00 -5.24
N LEU A 89 -2.45 -19.05 -6.57
CA LEU A 89 -1.99 -20.24 -7.30
C LEU A 89 -0.49 -20.56 -7.12
N LYS A 90 0.30 -19.70 -6.47
CA LYS A 90 1.72 -19.98 -6.15
C LYS A 90 1.90 -20.70 -4.82
N ASP A 91 0.82 -21.02 -4.12
CA ASP A 91 0.89 -21.80 -2.89
C ASP A 91 1.45 -23.20 -3.21
N VAL A 92 2.63 -23.49 -2.63
CA VAL A 92 3.34 -24.77 -2.79
C VAL A 92 2.44 -25.94 -2.39
N THR A 93 1.53 -25.74 -1.44
CA THR A 93 0.55 -26.73 -1.00
C THR A 93 -0.49 -27.04 -2.10
N LEU A 94 -0.98 -26.03 -2.82
CA LEU A 94 -1.93 -26.21 -3.93
C LEU A 94 -1.28 -26.82 -5.17
N ILE A 95 -0.05 -26.41 -5.48
CA ILE A 95 0.73 -26.99 -6.59
C ILE A 95 0.98 -28.47 -6.33
N THR A 96 1.34 -28.85 -5.10
CA THR A 96 1.59 -30.25 -4.73
C THR A 96 0.34 -31.11 -4.89
N LEU A 97 -0.83 -30.60 -4.44
CA LEU A 97 -2.11 -31.29 -4.60
C LEU A 97 -2.52 -31.44 -6.07
N LEU A 98 -2.30 -30.41 -6.89
CA LEU A 98 -2.61 -30.45 -8.32
C LEU A 98 -1.73 -31.47 -9.04
N VAL A 99 -0.42 -31.48 -8.77
CA VAL A 99 0.51 -32.45 -9.38
C VAL A 99 0.15 -33.88 -8.98
N ALA A 100 -0.10 -34.14 -7.70
CA ALA A 100 -0.53 -35.46 -7.23
C ALA A 100 -1.83 -35.92 -7.92
N ALA A 101 -2.85 -35.06 -8.00
CA ALA A 101 -4.11 -35.37 -8.67
C ALA A 101 -3.92 -35.64 -10.17
N THR A 102 -3.07 -34.87 -10.87
CA THR A 102 -2.80 -35.08 -12.30
C THR A 102 -2.09 -36.40 -12.58
N ILE A 103 -1.13 -36.80 -11.74
CA ILE A 103 -0.43 -38.09 -11.87
C ILE A 103 -1.41 -39.24 -11.62
N SER A 104 -2.22 -39.17 -10.56
CA SER A 104 -3.23 -40.18 -10.25
C SER A 104 -4.28 -40.33 -11.37
N LEU A 105 -4.72 -39.20 -11.95
CA LEU A 105 -5.65 -39.21 -13.08
C LEU A 105 -5.02 -39.83 -14.33
N ALA A 106 -3.77 -39.48 -14.64
CA ALA A 106 -3.06 -40.04 -15.80
C ALA A 106 -2.87 -41.56 -15.67
N LEU A 107 -2.54 -42.06 -14.47
CA LEU A 107 -2.45 -43.49 -14.19
C LEU A 107 -3.82 -44.18 -14.28
N SER A 108 -4.90 -43.51 -13.89
CA SER A 108 -6.27 -44.06 -13.99
C SER A 108 -6.74 -44.28 -15.43
N PHE A 109 -6.23 -43.50 -16.39
CA PHE A 109 -6.48 -43.70 -17.83
C PHE A 109 -5.47 -44.62 -18.52
N TYR A 110 -4.36 -44.96 -17.87
CA TYR A 110 -3.36 -45.86 -18.43
C TYR A 110 -3.81 -47.32 -18.23
N LYS A 111 -4.29 -47.95 -19.30
CA LYS A 111 -4.51 -49.41 -19.34
C LYS A 111 -3.22 -50.10 -19.79
N PRO A 112 -2.50 -50.84 -18.91
CA PRO A 112 -1.41 -51.67 -19.37
C PRO A 112 -1.95 -52.74 -20.35
N PRO A 113 -1.21 -53.07 -21.41
CA PRO A 113 -1.55 -54.21 -22.27
C PRO A 113 -1.49 -55.49 -21.42
N ASP A 114 -2.58 -56.24 -21.45
CA ASP A 114 -2.82 -57.42 -20.62
C ASP A 114 -1.73 -58.48 -20.83
N ASP A 115 -0.73 -58.50 -19.95
CA ASP A 115 0.38 -59.46 -19.96
C ASP A 115 0.33 -60.38 -18.74
N GLY A 116 -0.83 -61.00 -18.49
CA GLY A 116 -0.96 -62.37 -17.97
C GLY A 116 -0.22 -62.76 -16.67
N THR A 117 0.33 -61.81 -15.91
CA THR A 117 1.04 -62.08 -14.65
C THR A 117 0.62 -61.03 -13.63
N GLY A 118 -0.23 -61.47 -12.72
CA GLY A 118 -0.99 -60.61 -11.84
C GLY A 118 -0.16 -59.64 -11.00
N SER A 119 -0.75 -58.48 -10.72
CA SER A 119 -1.15 -58.17 -9.35
C SER A 119 -2.09 -56.97 -9.28
N VAL A 120 -3.04 -57.12 -8.35
CA VAL A 120 -3.96 -56.13 -7.77
C VAL A 120 -5.31 -55.96 -8.47
N GLY A 121 -6.27 -56.74 -7.97
CA GLY A 121 -7.52 -56.16 -7.49
C GLY A 121 -8.64 -56.07 -8.51
N SER A 122 -9.47 -57.10 -8.50
CA SER A 122 -10.90 -57.07 -8.80
C SER A 122 -11.53 -55.69 -8.58
N ASP A 123 -12.21 -55.19 -9.61
CA ASP A 123 -13.55 -54.58 -9.56
C ASP A 123 -13.72 -53.76 -10.85
N ASP A 124 -14.26 -54.39 -11.89
CA ASP A 124 -14.60 -53.72 -13.16
C ASP A 124 -15.60 -52.56 -12.97
N ASP A 125 -16.30 -52.51 -11.83
CA ASP A 125 -17.16 -51.39 -11.40
C ASP A 125 -16.40 -50.23 -10.71
N LYS A 126 -15.14 -50.42 -10.25
CA LYS A 126 -14.35 -49.37 -9.58
C LYS A 126 -13.51 -48.53 -10.54
N HIS A 127 -13.11 -49.09 -11.67
CA HIS A 127 -12.29 -48.36 -12.65
C HIS A 127 -13.07 -47.24 -13.35
N ASP A 128 -14.39 -47.42 -13.55
CA ASP A 128 -15.29 -46.42 -14.12
C ASP A 128 -15.58 -45.24 -13.17
N ALA A 129 -15.25 -45.36 -11.88
CA ALA A 129 -15.42 -44.31 -10.87
C ALA A 129 -14.11 -43.62 -10.43
N GLY A 130 -12.94 -44.18 -10.75
CA GLY A 130 -11.65 -43.62 -10.30
C GLY A 130 -11.31 -42.23 -10.86
N TRP A 131 -11.76 -41.94 -12.09
CA TRP A 131 -11.63 -40.60 -12.66
C TRP A 131 -12.53 -39.58 -11.96
N VAL A 132 -13.67 -40.01 -11.40
CA VAL A 132 -14.61 -39.16 -10.66
C VAL A 132 -14.00 -38.70 -9.34
N GLU A 133 -13.26 -39.57 -8.65
CA GLU A 133 -12.53 -39.22 -7.43
C GLU A 133 -11.46 -38.15 -7.71
N CYS A 134 -10.67 -38.36 -8.76
CA CYS A 134 -9.65 -37.39 -9.18
C CYS A 134 -10.28 -36.05 -9.64
N PHE A 135 -11.44 -36.11 -10.31
CA PHE A 135 -12.20 -34.94 -10.74
C PHE A 135 -12.77 -34.16 -9.54
N ALA A 136 -13.23 -34.85 -8.49
CA ALA A 136 -13.73 -34.24 -7.26
C ALA A 136 -12.62 -33.47 -6.51
N ILE A 137 -11.39 -33.99 -6.51
CA ILE A 137 -10.22 -33.31 -5.94
C ILE A 137 -9.89 -32.04 -6.74
N LEU A 138 -9.90 -32.10 -8.06
CA LEU A 138 -9.67 -30.92 -8.92
C LEU A 138 -10.70 -29.82 -8.67
N ILE A 139 -11.99 -30.16 -8.60
CA ILE A 139 -13.05 -29.19 -8.29
C ILE A 139 -12.85 -28.58 -6.90
N SER A 140 -12.50 -29.39 -5.89
CA SER A 140 -12.27 -28.92 -4.53
C SER A 140 -11.14 -27.90 -4.46
N VAL A 141 -10.03 -28.14 -5.16
CA VAL A 141 -8.89 -27.21 -5.24
C VAL A 141 -9.28 -25.91 -5.94
N VAL A 142 -10.04 -25.98 -7.04
CA VAL A 142 -10.52 -24.77 -7.75
C VAL A 142 -11.42 -23.92 -6.87
N LEU A 143 -12.37 -24.55 -6.16
CA LEU A 143 -13.26 -23.84 -5.25
C LEU A 143 -12.50 -23.21 -4.08
N TYR A 144 -11.52 -23.91 -3.51
CA TYR A 144 -10.67 -23.38 -2.44
C TYR A 144 -9.91 -22.12 -2.88
N VAL A 145 -9.27 -22.15 -4.06
CA VAL A 145 -8.58 -20.99 -4.65
C VAL A 145 -9.55 -19.83 -4.85
N LEU A 146 -10.74 -20.10 -5.37
CA LEU A 146 -11.75 -19.07 -5.61
C LEU A 146 -12.21 -18.42 -4.31
N VAL A 147 -12.53 -19.20 -3.27
CA VAL A 147 -12.91 -18.69 -1.95
C VAL A 147 -11.80 -17.86 -1.33
N THR A 148 -10.54 -18.30 -1.46
CA THR A 148 -9.37 -17.60 -0.94
C THR A 148 -9.17 -16.26 -1.65
N ALA A 149 -9.18 -16.26 -2.99
CA ALA A 149 -9.04 -15.06 -3.80
C ALA A 149 -10.19 -14.06 -3.58
N LEU A 150 -11.43 -14.54 -3.45
CA LEU A 150 -12.59 -13.69 -3.12
C LEU A 150 -12.48 -13.09 -1.72
N SER A 151 -12.01 -13.86 -0.74
CA SER A 151 -11.81 -13.38 0.62
C SER A 151 -10.75 -12.30 0.67
N ASP A 152 -9.62 -12.50 -0.01
CA ASP A 152 -8.53 -11.52 -0.03
C ASP A 152 -8.89 -10.27 -0.84
N TYR A 153 -9.60 -10.41 -1.97
CA TYR A 153 -10.16 -9.28 -2.70
C TYR A 153 -11.13 -8.45 -1.84
N THR A 154 -11.94 -9.12 -1.02
CA THR A 154 -12.87 -8.44 -0.11
C THR A 154 -12.13 -7.69 1.00
N LYS A 155 -11.08 -8.29 1.59
CA LYS A 155 -10.22 -7.62 2.59
C LYS A 155 -9.51 -6.40 2.00
N GLU A 156 -8.95 -6.51 0.80
CA GLU A 156 -8.28 -5.40 0.13
C GLU A 156 -9.27 -4.26 -0.16
N ARG A 157 -10.49 -4.58 -0.61
CA ARG A 157 -11.54 -3.58 -0.81
C ARG A 157 -11.98 -2.89 0.50
N GLN A 158 -12.05 -3.63 1.60
CA GLN A 158 -12.39 -3.07 2.92
C GLN A 158 -11.27 -2.15 3.44
N PHE A 159 -10.00 -2.54 3.28
CA PHE A 159 -8.86 -1.72 3.66
C PHE A 159 -8.86 -0.37 2.91
N ARG A 160 -9.17 -0.38 1.61
CA ARG A 160 -9.31 0.85 0.80
C ARG A 160 -10.41 1.77 1.33
N GLY A 161 -11.56 1.20 1.71
CA GLY A 161 -12.68 1.97 2.28
C GLY A 161 -12.37 2.57 3.64
N LEU A 162 -11.60 1.84 4.47
CA LEU A 162 -11.14 2.32 5.77
C LEU A 162 -10.10 3.43 5.63
N GLN A 163 -9.10 3.24 4.75
CA GLN A 163 -8.03 4.22 4.55
C GLN A 163 -8.56 5.56 4.02
N SER A 164 -9.47 5.53 3.04
CA SER A 164 -10.11 6.74 2.52
C SER A 164 -10.97 7.47 3.57
N LYS A 165 -11.60 6.74 4.50
CA LYS A 165 -12.37 7.36 5.60
C LYS A 165 -11.46 7.95 6.67
N ILE A 166 -10.40 7.26 7.05
CA ILE A 166 -9.43 7.72 8.07
C ILE A 166 -8.73 9.00 7.61
N GLU A 167 -8.35 9.09 6.33
CA GLU A 167 -7.70 10.29 5.76
C GLU A 167 -8.59 11.54 5.82
N MET A 168 -9.92 11.36 5.72
CA MET A 168 -10.89 12.47 5.81
C MET A 168 -11.34 12.78 7.24
N GLU A 169 -11.30 11.79 8.16
CA GLU A 169 -11.82 11.94 9.52
C GLU A 169 -10.85 12.64 10.45
N HIS A 170 -9.53 12.51 10.22
CA HIS A 170 -8.52 13.14 11.06
C HIS A 170 -8.33 14.61 10.66
N LYS A 171 -8.91 15.53 11.44
CA LYS A 171 -8.72 16.97 11.29
C LYS A 171 -7.74 17.49 12.33
N PHE A 172 -6.84 18.36 11.90
CA PHE A 172 -5.89 19.06 12.75
C PHE A 172 -6.22 20.55 12.81
N SER A 173 -5.99 21.15 13.98
CA SER A 173 -6.14 22.59 14.11
C SER A 173 -4.85 23.29 13.70
N VAL A 174 -4.96 24.14 12.68
CA VAL A 174 -3.85 24.91 12.13
C VAL A 174 -4.17 26.39 12.16
N ILE A 175 -3.14 27.23 12.21
CA ILE A 175 -3.27 28.68 12.10
C ILE A 175 -2.92 29.08 10.67
N ARG A 176 -3.88 29.68 9.96
CA ARG A 176 -3.68 30.29 8.64
C ARG A 176 -4.29 31.69 8.60
N GLY A 177 -3.54 32.67 8.11
CA GLY A 177 -3.96 34.07 8.02
C GLY A 177 -4.35 34.69 9.36
N GLY A 178 -3.73 34.24 10.47
CA GLY A 178 -4.07 34.68 11.82
C GLY A 178 -5.32 34.04 12.42
N THR A 179 -5.97 33.13 11.70
CA THR A 179 -7.18 32.44 12.15
C THR A 179 -6.92 30.96 12.37
N GLN A 180 -7.49 30.44 13.46
CA GLN A 180 -7.45 29.01 13.76
C GLN A 180 -8.54 28.30 12.96
N ILE A 181 -8.14 27.35 12.13
CA ILE A 181 -9.04 26.55 11.28
C ILE A 181 -8.77 25.05 11.47
N GLN A 182 -9.76 24.22 11.17
CA GLN A 182 -9.59 22.76 11.14
C GLN A 182 -9.48 22.28 9.70
N VAL A 183 -8.37 21.62 9.39
CA VAL A 183 -8.08 21.08 8.05
C VAL A 183 -7.86 19.57 8.14
N ALA A 184 -8.23 18.84 7.09
CA ALA A 184 -7.93 17.40 7.02
C ALA A 184 -6.41 17.17 6.89
N VAL A 185 -5.93 16.00 7.30
CA VAL A 185 -4.51 15.63 7.17
C VAL A 185 -4.00 15.84 5.74
N SER A 186 -4.76 15.42 4.73
CA SER A 186 -4.38 15.53 3.33
C SER A 186 -4.22 16.98 2.83
N GLU A 187 -4.82 17.95 3.53
CA GLU A 187 -4.75 19.37 3.17
C GLU A 187 -3.60 20.12 3.85
N LEU A 188 -2.88 19.48 4.77
CA LEU A 188 -1.71 20.05 5.41
C LEU A 188 -0.61 20.34 4.39
N VAL A 189 0.05 21.48 4.54
CA VAL A 189 1.15 21.90 3.70
C VAL A 189 2.36 22.27 4.53
N VAL A 190 3.55 22.20 3.91
CA VAL A 190 4.79 22.59 4.57
C VAL A 190 4.75 24.08 4.95
N GLY A 191 4.96 24.35 6.23
CA GLY A 191 4.86 25.68 6.81
C GLY A 191 3.57 25.95 7.58
N ASP A 192 2.62 25.01 7.65
CA ASP A 192 1.50 25.12 8.58
C ASP A 192 1.97 25.15 10.04
N ILE A 193 1.36 26.02 10.84
CA ILE A 193 1.53 26.06 12.29
C ILE A 193 0.38 25.24 12.90
N VAL A 194 0.71 24.08 13.45
CA VAL A 194 -0.25 23.15 14.04
C VAL A 194 -0.34 23.38 15.54
N GLU A 195 -1.56 23.55 16.06
CA GLU A 195 -1.79 23.56 17.50
C GLU A 195 -1.96 22.13 18.02
N ILE A 196 -1.04 21.69 18.87
CA ILE A 196 -1.12 20.39 19.53
C ILE A 196 -1.87 20.57 20.84
N LYS A 197 -3.10 20.07 20.90
CA LYS A 197 -3.86 20.01 22.14
C LYS A 197 -3.39 18.79 22.93
N ASN A 198 -2.86 19.04 24.11
CA ASN A 198 -2.36 18.03 25.04
C ASN A 198 -3.49 17.42 25.87
#